data_AF-A0A6G3XE92-F1
#
_entry.id   AF-A0A6G3XE92-F1
#
_cell.length_a   1.000
_cell.length_b   1.000
_cell.length_c   1.000
_cell.angle_alpha   90.00
_cell.angle_beta   90.00
_cell.angle_gamma   90.00
#
_symmetry.space_group_name_H-M   'P 1'
#
loop_
_entity.id
_entity.type
_entity.pdbx_description
1 polymer ?
#
loop_
_entity_poly.entity_id
_entity_poly.type
_entity_poly.pdbx_seq_one_letter_code
_entity_poly.pdbx_strand_id
1 'polypeptide(L)'
;GDRGSAVGTPDLQRVNGTARQLYGADIVLVVTNGRFSARCPPLATQLHMHLADRRTLATWASGSRPLWELLPRIPAPRSGHR
;
A
#
# COMPACT_ATOMS: atom_id res chain seq x y z
N GLY A 1 2.98 -13.87 10.73
CA GLY A 1 3.24 -15.00 9.83
C GLY A 1 1.99 -15.30 9.03
N ASP A 2 2.11 -15.89 7.85
CA ASP A 2 1.04 -15.99 6.83
C ASP A 2 -0.22 -16.76 7.27
N ARG A 3 -0.21 -17.32 8.49
CA ARG A 3 -1.33 -17.98 9.16
C ARG A 3 -2.36 -17.02 9.77
N GLY A 4 -2.08 -15.72 9.87
CA GLY A 4 -3.05 -14.73 10.37
C GLY A 4 -4.19 -14.47 9.38
N SER A 5 -5.27 -13.82 9.85
CA SER A 5 -6.36 -13.37 8.98
C SER A 5 -5.85 -12.42 7.90
N ALA A 6 -6.32 -12.62 6.67
CA ALA A 6 -5.98 -11.71 5.57
C ALA A 6 -6.66 -10.35 5.80
N VAL A 7 -5.99 -9.28 5.39
CA VAL A 7 -6.58 -7.93 5.35
C VAL A 7 -7.76 -7.95 4.36
N GLY A 8 -8.89 -7.42 4.80
CA GLY A 8 -10.14 -7.44 4.06
C GLY A 8 -10.42 -6.11 3.33
N THR A 9 -11.41 -6.14 2.45
CA THR A 9 -11.93 -4.91 1.83
C THR A 9 -12.46 -3.87 2.82
N PRO A 10 -13.03 -4.22 3.99
CA PRO A 10 -13.45 -3.21 4.98
C PRO A 10 -12.28 -2.38 5.54
N ASP A 11 -11.08 -2.97 5.61
CA ASP A 11 -9.88 -2.25 6.05
C ASP A 11 -9.49 -1.17 5.02
N LEU A 12 -9.58 -1.49 3.73
CA LEU A 12 -9.29 -0.51 2.66
C LEU A 12 -10.32 0.62 2.64
N GLN A 13 -11.59 0.30 2.85
CA GLN A 13 -12.68 1.30 2.91
C GLN A 13 -12.47 2.29 4.06
N ARG A 14 -12.05 1.81 5.24
CA ARG A 14 -11.72 2.67 6.39
C ARG A 14 -10.55 3.61 6.10
N VAL A 15 -9.49 3.09 5.47
CA VAL A 15 -8.37 3.93 5.05
C VAL A 15 -8.82 4.96 4.03
N ASN A 16 -9.63 4.57 3.03
CA ASN A 16 -10.11 5.48 2.00
C ASN A 16 -10.88 6.67 2.58
N GLY A 17 -11.75 6.40 3.56
CA GLY A 17 -12.59 7.39 4.21
C GLY A 17 -11.81 8.45 5.01
N THR A 18 -10.52 8.22 5.28
CA THR A 18 -9.71 9.11 6.12
C THR A 18 -8.46 9.66 5.42
N ALA A 19 -7.80 8.88 4.56
CA ALA A 19 -6.50 9.22 3.98
C ALA A 19 -6.48 10.58 3.27
N ARG A 20 -7.45 10.86 2.41
CA ARG A 20 -7.53 12.14 1.69
C ARG A 20 -8.18 13.23 2.52
N GLN A 21 -9.33 12.94 3.12
CA GLN A 21 -10.13 13.95 3.80
C GLN A 21 -9.45 14.50 5.07
N LEU A 22 -8.80 13.63 5.85
CA LEU A 22 -8.20 14.02 7.12
C LEU A 22 -6.71 14.34 7.00
N TYR A 23 -6.01 13.68 6.08
CA TYR A 23 -4.55 13.77 5.98
C TYR A 23 -4.03 14.34 4.66
N GLY A 24 -4.91 14.72 3.73
CA GLY A 24 -4.50 15.30 2.45
C GLY A 24 -3.61 14.37 1.60
N ALA A 25 -3.71 13.06 1.79
CA ALA A 25 -2.79 12.11 1.16
C ALA A 25 -2.95 12.09 -0.36
N ASP A 26 -1.88 12.49 -1.08
CA ASP A 26 -1.79 12.33 -2.53
C ASP A 26 -1.73 10.85 -2.94
N ILE A 27 -0.97 10.07 -2.17
CA ILE A 27 -0.68 8.66 -2.40
C ILE A 27 -1.08 7.87 -1.16
N VAL A 28 -1.89 6.84 -1.36
CA VAL A 28 -2.30 5.94 -0.29
C VAL A 28 -1.62 4.59 -0.50
N LEU A 29 -0.79 4.19 0.45
CA LEU A 29 -0.17 2.86 0.50
C LEU A 29 -0.61 2.13 1.76
N VAL A 30 -1.24 0.98 1.58
CA VAL A 30 -1.59 0.08 2.69
C VAL A 30 -0.52 -1.01 2.79
N VAL A 31 0.15 -1.08 3.93
CA VAL A 31 1.22 -2.04 4.22
C VAL A 31 0.73 -3.08 5.23
N THR A 32 1.05 -4.36 5.01
CA THR A 32 0.77 -5.43 5.98
C THR A 32 1.93 -6.42 6.08
N ASN A 33 2.16 -6.93 7.30
CA ASN A 33 3.09 -8.04 7.56
C ASN A 33 2.50 -9.43 7.22
N GLY A 34 1.24 -9.47 6.76
CA GLY A 34 0.53 -10.67 6.30
C GLY A 34 0.22 -10.61 4.81
N ARG A 35 -1.02 -11.01 4.47
CA ARG A 35 -1.53 -11.03 3.10
C ARG A 35 -2.83 -10.23 2.98
N PHE A 36 -3.12 -9.78 1.78
CA PHE A 36 -4.44 -9.26 1.42
C PHE A 36 -5.35 -10.39 0.95
N SER A 37 -6.65 -10.24 1.19
CA SER A 37 -7.65 -11.11 0.56
C SER A 37 -7.70 -10.87 -0.95
N ALA A 38 -8.15 -11.86 -1.72
CA ALA A 38 -8.20 -11.79 -3.19
C ALA A 38 -9.07 -10.65 -3.73
N ARG A 39 -10.00 -10.10 -2.92
CA ARG A 39 -10.85 -8.97 -3.29
C ARG A 39 -10.17 -7.60 -3.10
N CYS A 40 -9.05 -7.53 -2.39
CA CYS A 40 -8.38 -6.25 -2.11
C CYS A 40 -7.68 -5.67 -3.33
N PRO A 41 -6.90 -6.40 -4.15
CA PRO A 41 -6.24 -5.82 -5.32
C PRO A 41 -7.17 -5.11 -6.32
N PRO A 42 -8.33 -5.69 -6.72
CA PRO A 42 -9.24 -4.97 -7.62
C PRO A 42 -9.86 -3.74 -6.94
N LEU A 43 -10.23 -3.83 -5.65
CA LEU A 43 -10.77 -2.67 -4.93
C LEU A 43 -9.73 -1.55 -4.75
N ALA A 44 -8.49 -1.89 -4.41
CA ALA A 44 -7.40 -0.91 -4.28
C ALA A 44 -7.18 -0.14 -5.58
N THR A 45 -7.32 -0.81 -6.73
CA THR A 45 -7.26 -0.16 -8.04
C THR A 45 -8.38 0.87 -8.20
N GLN A 46 -9.62 0.54 -7.81
CA GLN A 46 -10.77 1.46 -7.87
C GLN A 46 -10.64 2.65 -6.90
N LEU A 47 -9.98 2.44 -5.76
CA LEU A 47 -9.79 3.48 -4.73
C LEU A 47 -8.49 4.28 -4.92
N HIS A 48 -7.74 4.04 -5.99
CA HIS A 48 -6.42 4.64 -6.24
C HIS A 48 -5.46 4.46 -5.05
N MET A 49 -5.36 3.22 -4.59
CA MET A 49 -4.49 2.78 -3.49
C MET A 49 -3.46 1.77 -3.97
N HIS A 50 -2.30 1.79 -3.33
CA HIS A 50 -1.26 0.78 -3.50
C HIS A 50 -1.26 -0.18 -2.31
N LEU A 51 -0.91 -1.44 -2.57
CA LEU A 51 -0.86 -2.50 -1.56
C LEU A 51 0.57 -3.06 -1.49
N ALA A 52 1.11 -3.15 -0.27
CA ALA A 52 2.36 -3.86 0.00
C ALA A 52 2.10 -4.96 1.03
N ASP A 53 2.13 -6.21 0.57
CA ASP A 53 2.07 -7.37 1.45
C ASP A 53 3.46 -7.73 2.00
N ARG A 54 3.53 -8.83 2.76
CA ARG A 54 4.79 -9.32 3.34
C ARG A 54 5.91 -9.49 2.31
N ARG A 55 5.62 -9.96 1.09
CA ARG A 55 6.64 -10.22 0.07
C ARG A 55 7.20 -8.91 -0.47
N THR A 56 6.31 -7.98 -0.80
CA THR A 56 6.71 -6.63 -1.24
C THR A 56 7.47 -5.90 -0.14
N LEU A 57 6.99 -5.97 1.10
CA LEU A 57 7.64 -5.36 2.26
C LEU A 57 9.03 -5.95 2.52
N ALA A 58 9.20 -7.27 2.43
CA ALA A 58 10.51 -7.90 2.58
C ALA A 58 11.51 -7.46 1.50
N THR A 59 11.05 -7.31 0.25
CA THR A 59 11.89 -6.83 -0.86
C THR A 59 12.29 -5.38 -0.67
N TRP A 60 11.37 -4.55 -0.17
CA TRP A 60 11.68 -3.15 0.14
C TRP A 60 12.65 -3.02 1.31
N ALA A 61 12.41 -3.78 2.39
CA ALA A 61 13.21 -3.73 3.61
C ALA A 61 14.61 -4.31 3.45
N SER A 62 14.87 -5.15 2.43
CA SER A 62 16.23 -5.64 2.12
C SER A 62 17.14 -4.58 1.49
N GLY A 63 16.64 -3.36 1.25
CA GLY A 63 17.41 -2.23 0.74
C GLY A 63 17.83 -2.33 -0.73
N SER A 64 17.40 -3.38 -1.44
CA SER A 64 17.87 -3.67 -2.79
C SER A 64 17.12 -2.88 -3.86
N ARG A 65 15.88 -2.46 -3.59
CA ARG A 65 15.01 -1.76 -4.53
C ARG A 65 14.14 -0.73 -3.79
N PRO A 66 14.06 0.52 -4.28
CA PRO A 66 13.18 1.50 -3.69
C PRO A 66 11.71 1.15 -3.93
N LEU A 67 10.85 1.61 -3.03
CA LEU A 67 9.44 1.22 -2.99
C LEU A 67 8.65 1.56 -4.27
N TRP A 68 8.97 2.68 -4.93
CA TRP A 68 8.32 3.09 -6.17
C TRP A 68 8.61 2.18 -7.36
N GLU A 69 9.70 1.39 -7.33
CA GLU A 69 9.96 0.36 -8.33
C GLU A 69 9.22 -0.96 -8.07
N LEU A 70 8.72 -1.13 -6.83
CA LEU A 70 8.01 -2.34 -6.41
C LEU A 70 6.49 -2.20 -6.58
N LEU A 71 5.99 -0.97 -6.66
CA LEU A 71 4.57 -0.69 -6.71
C LEU A 71 4.15 -0.16 -8.10
N PRO A 72 3.05 -0.66 -8.68
CA PRO A 72 2.56 -0.14 -9.94
C PRO A 72 2.10 1.31 -9.75
N ARG A 73 2.76 2.25 -10.43
CA ARG A 73 2.36 3.67 -10.59
C ARG A 73 2.50 4.58 -9.36
N ILE A 74 3.54 4.42 -8.56
CA ILE A 74 3.94 5.48 -7.61
C ILE A 74 5.00 6.38 -8.29
N PRO A 75 4.76 7.70 -8.43
CA PRO A 75 5.79 8.60 -8.93
C PRO A 75 7.01 8.59 -8.01
N ALA A 76 8.21 8.69 -8.58
CA ALA A 76 9.43 8.81 -7.80
C ALA A 76 9.33 10.01 -6.84
N PRO A 77 9.99 9.97 -5.67
CA PRO A 77 9.97 11.07 -4.72
C PRO A 77 10.34 12.37 -5.42
N ARG A 78 9.56 13.42 -5.21
CA ARG A 78 9.97 14.77 -5.64
C ARG A 78 11.26 15.08 -4.90
N SER A 79 12.32 15.47 -5.62
CA SER A 79 13.59 15.89 -5.02
C SER A 79 13.30 17.02 -4.05
N GLY A 80 13.28 16.70 -2.75
CA GLY A 80 13.12 17.71 -1.71
C GLY A 80 14.31 18.65 -1.79
N HIS A 81 14.08 19.90 -2.21
CA HIS A 81 15.00 20.95 -1.84
C HIS A 81 14.97 21.05 -0.31
N ARG A 82 16.15 20.88 0.27
CA ARG A 82 16.39 20.97 1.70
C ARG A 82 16.40 22.43 2.14
#